data_AF-A0A958DVL5-F1
#
_entry.id   AF-A0A958DVL5-F1
#
_cell.length_a   1.000
_cell.length_b   1.000
_cell.length_c   1.000
_cell.angle_alpha   90.00
_cell.angle_beta   90.00
_cell.angle_gamma   90.00
#
_symmetry.space_group_name_H-M   'P 1'
#
loop_
_entity.id
_entity.type
_entity.pdbx_description
1 polymer ?
#
loop_
_entity_poly.entity_id
_entity_poly.type
_entity_poly.pdbx_seq_one_letter_code
_entity_poly.pdbx_strand_id
1 'polypeptide(L)'
;MDYSYQQNQRFFAQVAGGIEALAAEELAELGASDISERYRGLFFTADFETLYRINYCSRLLSRVIAPLEGFQCRHTDQIYKKA
;
A
#
# COMPACT_ATOMS: atom_id res chain seq x y z
N MET A 1 -11.31 -14.20 -10.21
CA MET A 1 -10.01 -14.25 -9.53
C MET A 1 -9.88 -12.93 -8.83
N ASP A 2 -10.06 -12.92 -7.50
CA ASP A 2 -10.05 -11.68 -6.73
C ASP A 2 -8.71 -11.54 -6.05
N TYR A 3 -8.00 -10.47 -6.36
CA TYR A 3 -6.71 -10.16 -5.77
C TYR A 3 -6.86 -9.69 -4.31
N SER A 4 -5.81 -9.84 -3.50
CA SER A 4 -5.84 -9.50 -2.07
C SER A 4 -6.27 -8.05 -1.81
N TYR A 5 -5.83 -7.10 -2.63
CA TYR A 5 -6.24 -5.70 -2.49
C TYR A 5 -7.73 -5.46 -2.82
N GLN A 6 -8.35 -6.29 -3.66
CA GLN A 6 -9.78 -6.16 -3.99
C GLN A 6 -10.66 -6.66 -2.84
N GLN A 7 -10.18 -7.64 -2.07
CA GLN A 7 -10.88 -8.17 -0.91
C GLN A 7 -10.70 -7.28 0.33
N ASN A 8 -9.50 -6.73 0.52
CA ASN A 8 -9.11 -6.10 1.78
C ASN A 8 -8.94 -4.57 1.67
N GLN A 9 -9.01 -4.01 0.45
CA GLN A 9 -8.81 -2.59 0.17
C GLN A 9 -7.52 -2.00 0.75
N ARG A 10 -6.50 -2.86 0.93
CA ARG A 10 -5.23 -2.53 1.58
C ARG A 10 -4.15 -2.32 0.54
N PHE A 11 -3.46 -1.20 0.65
CA PHE A 11 -2.42 -0.75 -0.27
C PHE A 11 -1.13 -0.46 0.47
N PHE A 12 -0.03 -0.39 -0.28
CA PHE A 12 1.27 0.03 0.23
C PHE A 12 1.77 1.24 -0.56
N ALA A 13 2.08 2.33 0.12
CA ALA A 13 2.73 3.49 -0.46
C ALA A 13 4.21 3.52 -0.09
N GLN A 14 5.07 3.76 -1.08
CA GLN A 14 6.49 4.00 -0.88
C GLN A 14 6.74 5.49 -0.69
N VAL A 15 7.61 5.83 0.26
CA VAL A 15 7.98 7.20 0.60
C VAL A 15 9.50 7.31 0.76
N ALA A 16 10.06 8.51 0.56
CA ALA A 16 11.43 8.79 0.93
C ALA A 16 11.62 8.58 2.45
N GLY A 17 12.80 8.07 2.85
CA GLY A 17 13.07 7.81 4.26
C GLY A 17 13.21 9.09 5.08
N GLY A 18 12.68 9.09 6.29
CA GLY A 18 12.73 10.21 7.24
C GLY A 18 11.52 11.15 7.17
N ILE A 19 10.54 10.87 6.31
CA ILE A 19 9.28 11.64 6.19
C ILE A 19 8.04 10.75 6.29
N GLU A 20 8.18 9.53 6.84
CA GLU A 20 7.08 8.58 6.99
C GLU A 20 5.89 9.17 7.76
N ALA A 21 6.15 9.86 8.89
CA ALA A 21 5.11 10.49 9.69
C ALA A 21 4.34 11.58 8.91
N LEU A 22 5.04 12.44 8.16
CA LEU A 22 4.40 13.47 7.34
C LEU A 22 3.57 12.87 6.20
N ALA A 23 4.04 11.77 5.60
CA ALA A 23 3.28 11.04 4.60
C ALA A 23 2.07 10.31 5.20
N ALA A 24 2.13 9.88 6.46
CA ALA A 24 0.97 9.33 7.18
C ALA A 24 -0.11 10.40 7.39
N GLU A 25 0.30 11.61 7.79
CA GLU A 25 -0.61 12.76 7.93
C GLU A 25 -1.26 13.12 6.59
N GLU A 26 -0.48 13.25 5.51
CA GLU A 26 -1.02 13.52 4.16
C GLU A 26 -2.03 12.44 3.73
N LEU A 27 -1.70 11.16 3.95
CA LEU A 27 -2.61 10.05 3.64
C LEU A 27 -3.92 10.15 4.42
N ALA A 28 -3.87 10.51 5.70
CA ALA A 28 -5.07 10.69 6.53
C ALA A 28 -5.92 11.86 6.03
N GLU A 29 -5.31 12.99 5.68
CA GLU A 29 -6.00 14.16 5.08
C GLU A 29 -6.65 13.82 3.73
N LEU A 30 -5.98 12.98 2.93
CA LEU A 30 -6.51 12.48 1.67
C LEU A 30 -7.55 11.36 1.85
N GLY A 31 -7.90 10.99 3.08
CA GLY A 31 -9.00 10.08 3.42
C GLY A 31 -8.62 8.61 3.59
N ALA A 32 -7.32 8.27 3.64
CA ALA A 32 -6.88 6.93 3.96
C ALA A 32 -7.14 6.58 5.44
N SER A 33 -7.26 5.29 5.72
CA SER A 33 -7.49 4.74 7.07
C SER A 33 -6.55 3.58 7.38
N ASP A 34 -6.51 3.11 8.64
CA ASP A 34 -5.62 2.02 9.10
C ASP A 34 -4.15 2.22 8.66
N ILE A 35 -3.65 3.44 8.80
CA ILE A 35 -2.31 3.81 8.35
C ILE A 35 -1.28 3.22 9.30
N SER A 36 -0.36 2.44 8.75
CA SER A 36 0.72 1.77 9.48
C SER A 36 2.06 2.09 8.84
N GLU A 37 2.87 2.87 9.54
CA GLU A 37 4.23 3.21 9.12
C GLU A 37 5.15 1.99 9.13
N ARG A 38 6.02 1.93 8.13
CA ARG A 38 7.10 0.95 7.97
C ARG A 38 8.32 1.67 7.41
N TYR A 39 9.47 1.02 7.45
CA TYR A 39 10.70 1.59 6.90
C TYR A 39 10.50 1.96 5.42
N ARG A 40 10.57 3.27 5.09
CA ARG A 40 10.39 3.82 3.74
C ARG A 40 9.04 3.51 3.08
N GLY A 41 7.98 3.30 3.87
CA GLY A 41 6.64 3.13 3.31
C GLY A 41 5.53 3.02 4.33
N LEU A 42 4.30 3.07 3.85
CA LEU A 42 3.09 3.04 4.66
C LEU A 42 2.11 2.03 4.11
N PHE A 43 1.57 1.20 4.98
CA PHE A 43 0.35 0.45 4.65
C PHE A 43 -0.85 1.30 5.01
N PHE A 44 -1.89 1.26 4.17
CA PHE A 44 -3.13 1.98 4.43
C PHE A 44 -4.30 1.28 3.74
N THR A 45 -5.51 1.61 4.18
CA THR A 45 -6.77 1.13 3.61
C THR A 45 -7.51 2.31 2.97
N ALA A 46 -8.03 2.12 1.77
CA ALA A 46 -8.75 3.14 1.02
C ALA A 46 -9.78 2.51 0.07
N ASP A 47 -10.89 3.18 -0.19
CA ASP A 47 -11.75 2.82 -1.32
C ASP A 47 -11.11 3.26 -2.65
N PHE A 48 -11.72 2.87 -3.78
CA PHE A 48 -11.15 3.21 -5.10
C PHE A 48 -11.12 4.73 -5.34
N GLU A 49 -12.13 5.47 -4.91
CA GLU A 49 -12.17 6.92 -5.04
C GLU A 49 -11.00 7.58 -4.29
N THR A 50 -10.81 7.19 -3.02
CA THR A 50 -9.71 7.65 -2.17
C THR A 50 -8.35 7.23 -2.72
N LEU A 51 -8.23 5.99 -3.25
CA LEU A 51 -7.00 5.52 -3.88
C LEU A 51 -6.61 6.42 -5.07
N TYR A 52 -7.55 6.72 -5.96
CA TYR A 52 -7.29 7.60 -7.10
C TYR A 52 -6.97 9.02 -6.67
N ARG A 53 -7.68 9.54 -5.66
CA ARG A 53 -7.39 10.84 -5.04
C ARG A 53 -5.99 10.90 -4.46
N ILE A 54 -5.54 9.85 -3.74
CA ILE A 54 -4.18 9.75 -3.21
C ILE A 54 -3.15 9.78 -4.34
N ASN A 55 -3.35 8.99 -5.40
CA ASN A 55 -2.44 8.96 -6.54
C ASN A 55 -2.34 10.32 -7.26
N TYR A 56 -3.42 11.10 -7.27
CA TYR A 56 -3.46 12.39 -7.95
C TYR A 56 -2.96 13.56 -7.09
N CYS A 57 -3.25 13.54 -5.80
CA CYS A 57 -3.04 14.69 -4.90
C CYS A 57 -1.82 14.55 -3.98
N SER A 58 -1.27 13.34 -3.80
CA SER A 58 -0.12 13.16 -2.92
C SER A 58 1.12 13.86 -3.46
N ARG A 59 1.86 14.52 -2.56
CA ARG A 59 3.11 15.21 -2.85
C ARG A 59 4.31 14.48 -2.28
N LEU A 60 4.09 13.62 -1.29
CA LEU A 60 5.15 12.95 -0.54
C LEU A 60 5.41 11.51 -1.00
N LEU A 61 4.40 10.85 -1.57
CA LEU A 61 4.50 9.46 -1.97
C LEU A 61 5.22 9.33 -3.32
N SER A 62 6.11 8.34 -3.42
CA SER A 62 6.79 8.01 -4.67
C SER A 62 5.98 7.06 -5.55
N ARG A 63 5.24 6.12 -4.94
CA ARG A 63 4.40 5.14 -5.66
C ARG A 63 3.43 4.42 -4.72
N VAL A 64 2.26 4.07 -5.24
CA VAL A 64 1.25 3.25 -4.57
C VAL A 64 1.19 1.87 -5.23
N ILE A 65 1.17 0.81 -4.41
CA ILE A 65 1.20 -0.59 -4.82
C ILE A 65 -0.05 -1.29 -4.30
N ALA A 66 -0.73 -1.98 -5.21
CA ALA A 66 -1.82 -2.90 -4.90
C ALA A 66 -1.28 -4.33 -4.75
N PRO A 67 -1.28 -4.92 -3.54
CA PRO A 67 -0.82 -6.29 -3.33
C PRO A 67 -1.78 -7.29 -4.00
N LEU A 68 -1.25 -8.10 -4.92
CA LEU A 68 -2.03 -9.12 -5.62
C LEU A 68 -2.24 -10.36 -4.75
N GLU A 69 -1.15 -10.90 -4.21
CA GLU A 69 -1.14 -12.02 -3.26
C GLU A 69 0.03 -11.89 -2.28
N GLY A 70 -0.14 -12.41 -1.08
CA GLY A 70 0.91 -12.55 -0.08
C GLY A 70 0.91 -13.96 0.48
N PHE A 71 2.05 -14.64 0.45
CA PHE A 71 2.20 -15.98 1.01
C PHE A 71 3.58 -16.20 1.62
N GLN A 72 3.67 -17.07 2.62
CA GLN A 72 4.97 -17.52 3.13
C GLN A 72 5.61 -18.45 2.10
N CYS A 73 6.79 -18.07 1.62
CA CYS A 73 7.60 -18.90 0.74
C CYS A 73 8.79 -19.46 1.52
N ARG A 74 8.81 -20.77 1.74
CA ARG A 74 9.90 -21.46 2.45
C ARG A 74 10.92 -22.10 1.51
N HIS A 75 10.50 -22.44 0.29
CA HIS A 75 11.34 -23.07 -0.73
C HIS A 75 11.03 -22.48 -2.10
N THR A 76 12.05 -22.35 -2.95
CA THR A 76 11.95 -21.74 -4.29
C THR A 76 10.86 -22.38 -5.15
N ASP A 77 10.64 -23.70 -5.05
CA ASP A 77 9.60 -24.43 -5.77
C ASP A 77 8.18 -23.94 -5.48
N GLN A 78 7.95 -23.32 -4.31
CA GLN A 78 6.64 -22.79 -3.94
C GLN A 78 6.29 -21.52 -4.71
N ILE A 79 7.29 -20.79 -5.23
CA ILE A 79 7.09 -19.61 -6.08
C ILE A 79 6.47 -20.05 -7.40
N TYR A 80 7.06 -21.06 -8.07
CA TYR A 80 6.60 -21.54 -9.37
C TYR A 80 5.20 -22.17 -9.32
N LYS A 81 4.80 -22.72 -8.18
CA LYS A 81 3.46 -23.31 -8.01
C LYS A 81 2.35 -22.28 -7.77
N LYS A 82 2.71 -21.04 -7.44
CA LYS A 82 1.78 -19.95 -7.09
C LYS A 82 1.84 -18.74 -8.03
N ALA A 83 2.80 -18.70 -8.96
CA ALA A 83 2.87 -17.71 -10.03
C ALA A 83 1.92 -18.08 -11.17
#